data_AF-A0A954Q502-F1
#
_entry.id   AF-A0A954Q502-F1
#
_cell.length_a   1.000
_cell.length_b   1.000
_cell.length_c   1.000
_cell.angle_alpha   90.00
_cell.angle_beta   90.00
_cell.angle_gamma   90.00
#
_symmetry.space_group_name_H-M   'P 1'
#
loop_
_entity.id
_entity.type
_entity.pdbx_description
1 polymer ?
#
loop_
_entity_poly.entity_id
_entity_poly.type
_entity_poly.pdbx_seq_one_letter_code
_entity_poly.pdbx_strand_id
1 'polypeptide(L)'
;MRYQAFTSVLLVTLLAGCVPTPPPPAKSPAPPETPAPTAEAPPVMERVEAKAGVGKKGQSLEGETGMVVEPVKQLIKFEQKAVFDLTIKPTLEAYKALNGSYPKSHEEFMEKIITANSIKLPELPAGQQYVFDPETGLLMVERPQK
;
A
#
# COMPACT_ATOMS: atom_id res chain seq x y z
N MET A 1 -18.16 52.25 7.30
CA MET A 1 -18.86 52.66 6.06
C MET A 1 -18.02 53.69 5.32
N ARG A 2 -17.36 53.31 4.22
CA ARG A 2 -16.99 54.21 3.11
C ARG A 2 -16.90 53.36 1.83
N TYR A 3 -17.92 53.52 0.99
CA TYR A 3 -18.00 53.01 -0.37
C TYR A 3 -17.06 53.84 -1.27
N GLN A 4 -16.30 53.19 -2.15
CA GLN A 4 -15.86 53.82 -3.40
C GLN A 4 -16.13 52.88 -4.56
N ALA A 5 -17.01 53.35 -5.44
CA ALA A 5 -17.36 52.77 -6.71
C ALA A 5 -16.27 53.08 -7.74
N PHE A 6 -15.94 52.11 -8.60
CA PHE A 6 -15.26 52.39 -9.86
C PHE A 6 -16.02 51.68 -10.99
N THR A 7 -16.73 52.50 -11.74
CA THR A 7 -17.43 52.20 -12.98
C THR A 7 -16.52 52.52 -14.17
N SER A 8 -16.78 51.90 -15.32
CA SER A 8 -16.33 52.23 -16.69
C SER A 8 -15.11 51.50 -17.28
N VAL A 9 -15.42 50.38 -17.92
CA VAL A 9 -15.28 50.06 -19.37
C VAL A 9 -14.46 51.04 -20.25
N LEU A 10 -13.43 50.51 -20.93
CA LEU A 10 -12.91 50.91 -22.25
C LEU A 10 -12.00 49.76 -22.76
N LEU A 11 -12.41 48.85 -23.65
CA LEU A 11 -12.52 48.90 -25.13
C LEU A 11 -11.17 49.04 -25.89
N VAL A 12 -11.04 48.20 -26.94
CA VAL A 12 -10.11 48.19 -28.11
C VAL A 12 -8.66 47.72 -27.77
N THR A 13 -7.99 46.77 -28.44
CA THR A 13 -7.82 46.58 -29.90
C THR A 13 -7.49 45.15 -30.34
N LEU A 14 -8.16 44.79 -31.44
CA LEU A 14 -7.91 43.78 -32.47
C LEU A 14 -6.42 43.60 -32.85
N LEU A 15 -5.93 42.35 -32.91
CA LEU A 15 -4.86 41.93 -33.82
C LEU A 15 -5.23 40.61 -34.50
N ALA A 16 -4.92 40.58 -35.79
CA ALA A 16 -5.31 39.61 -36.81
C ALA A 16 -4.61 38.25 -36.70
N GLY A 17 -5.25 37.22 -37.25
CA GLY A 17 -4.59 35.93 -37.53
C GLY A 17 -5.59 34.81 -37.81
N CYS A 18 -5.99 34.66 -39.07
CA CYS A 18 -6.78 33.53 -39.56
C CYS A 18 -5.87 32.30 -39.67
N VAL A 19 -6.19 31.19 -38.99
CA VAL A 19 -5.71 29.85 -39.38
C VAL A 19 -6.88 28.86 -39.26
N PRO A 20 -7.21 28.11 -40.31
CA PRO A 20 -8.32 27.16 -40.33
C PRO A 20 -8.01 25.93 -39.46
N THR A 21 -8.94 25.56 -38.58
CA THR A 21 -8.84 24.34 -37.77
C THR A 21 -9.12 23.10 -38.64
N PRO A 22 -8.18 22.16 -38.79
CA PRO A 22 -8.40 20.91 -39.51
C PRO A 22 -9.31 19.94 -38.73
N PRO A 23 -10.02 19.04 -39.44
CA PRO A 23 -11.05 18.16 -38.87
C PRO A 23 -10.50 17.14 -37.87
N PRO A 24 -11.37 16.59 -36.99
CA PRO A 24 -10.95 15.66 -35.94
C PRO A 24 -10.33 14.38 -36.53
N PRO A 25 -9.18 13.90 -36.04
CA PRO A 25 -8.62 12.64 -36.50
C PRO A 25 -9.49 11.48 -36.00
N ALA A 26 -10.03 10.77 -36.98
CA ALA A 26 -10.69 9.49 -36.86
C ALA A 26 -9.75 8.45 -36.22
N LYS A 27 -10.37 7.52 -35.46
CA LYS A 27 -9.77 6.24 -35.06
C LYS A 27 -9.09 5.56 -36.26
N SER A 28 -7.82 5.20 -36.10
CA SER A 28 -7.17 4.18 -36.92
C SER A 28 -6.01 3.54 -36.14
N PRO A 29 -5.63 2.29 -36.47
CA PRO A 29 -5.34 1.24 -35.53
C PRO A 29 -3.88 1.22 -35.07
N ALA A 30 -3.64 0.59 -33.92
CA ALA A 30 -2.32 0.31 -33.40
C ALA A 30 -1.42 -0.41 -34.43
N PRO A 31 -0.21 0.10 -34.70
CA PRO A 31 0.86 -0.68 -35.30
C PRO A 31 1.38 -1.73 -34.29
N PRO A 32 1.76 -2.94 -34.73
CA PRO A 32 2.28 -3.98 -33.86
C PRO A 32 3.68 -3.60 -33.38
N GLU A 33 3.83 -3.28 -32.10
CA GLU A 33 5.14 -3.11 -31.48
C GLU A 33 5.85 -4.46 -31.38
N THR A 34 7.00 -4.50 -32.05
CA THR A 34 7.99 -5.59 -32.04
C THR A 34 8.49 -5.79 -30.59
N PRO A 35 8.72 -7.04 -30.13
CA PRO A 35 9.07 -7.33 -28.74
C PRO A 35 10.44 -6.73 -28.38
N ALA A 36 10.43 -5.79 -27.44
CA ALA A 36 11.63 -5.26 -26.80
C ALA A 36 12.30 -6.34 -25.92
N PRO A 37 13.64 -6.31 -25.79
CA PRO A 37 14.42 -7.38 -25.19
C PRO A 37 14.12 -7.54 -23.69
N THR A 38 14.04 -8.80 -23.26
CA THR A 38 14.04 -9.26 -21.87
C THR A 38 14.82 -8.33 -20.94
N ALA A 39 14.09 -7.50 -20.20
CA ALA A 39 14.54 -7.01 -18.92
C ALA A 39 14.43 -8.20 -17.96
N GLU A 40 15.55 -8.60 -17.38
CA GLU A 40 15.64 -9.53 -16.26
C GLU A 40 14.56 -9.17 -15.23
N ALA A 41 13.61 -10.09 -15.01
CA ALA A 41 12.59 -9.91 -14.00
C ALA A 41 13.29 -9.72 -12.65
N PRO A 42 12.98 -8.67 -11.86
CA PRO A 42 13.41 -8.63 -10.48
C PRO A 42 12.98 -9.95 -9.80
N PRO A 43 13.74 -10.48 -8.83
CA PRO A 43 13.38 -11.71 -8.15
C PRO A 43 11.92 -11.59 -7.75
N VAL A 44 11.08 -12.53 -8.22
CA VAL A 44 9.63 -12.42 -8.03
C VAL A 44 9.40 -12.50 -6.52
N MET A 45 9.23 -11.34 -5.89
CA MET A 45 8.95 -11.23 -4.47
C MET A 45 7.48 -11.56 -4.33
N GLU A 46 7.17 -12.72 -3.77
CA GLU A 46 5.80 -13.11 -3.54
C GLU A 46 5.27 -12.31 -2.35
N ARG A 47 4.15 -11.62 -2.56
CA ARG A 47 3.45 -10.89 -1.51
C ARG A 47 2.37 -11.77 -0.92
N VAL A 48 2.54 -12.15 0.34
CA VAL A 48 1.60 -12.99 1.10
C VAL A 48 1.02 -12.17 2.26
N GLU A 49 -0.26 -12.34 2.57
CA GLU A 49 -0.88 -11.67 3.72
C GLU A 49 -0.16 -12.03 5.04
N ALA A 50 0.10 -11.03 5.88
CA ALA A 50 0.74 -11.20 7.18
C ALA A 50 -0.22 -11.88 8.16
N LYS A 51 -0.14 -13.22 8.23
CA LYS A 51 -0.95 -14.07 9.12
C LYS A 51 -0.11 -14.78 10.17
N ALA A 52 -0.77 -15.44 11.11
CA ALA A 52 -0.11 -16.32 12.07
C ALA A 52 0.75 -17.38 11.37
N GLY A 53 2.04 -17.43 11.71
CA GLY A 53 3.06 -18.29 11.12
C GLY A 53 4.15 -17.55 10.32
N VAL A 54 3.98 -16.25 10.01
CA VAL A 54 5.01 -15.50 9.26
C VAL A 54 6.22 -15.11 10.09
N GLY A 55 6.10 -15.10 11.42
CA GLY A 55 7.20 -14.74 12.31
C GLY A 55 8.27 -15.83 12.40
N LYS A 56 9.54 -15.43 12.51
CA LYS A 56 10.73 -16.29 12.66
C LYS A 56 10.56 -17.36 13.73
N LYS A 57 9.95 -17.03 14.87
CA LYS A 57 9.68 -17.98 15.98
C LYS A 57 8.68 -19.07 15.62
N GLY A 58 7.71 -18.76 14.77
CA GLY A 58 6.76 -19.75 14.26
C GLY A 58 7.46 -20.69 13.29
N GLN A 59 8.24 -20.12 12.36
CA GLN A 59 8.93 -20.89 11.32
C GLN A 59 10.10 -21.73 11.84
N SER A 60 10.80 -21.28 12.88
CA SER A 60 11.89 -22.05 13.48
C SER A 60 11.43 -23.37 14.11
N LEU A 61 10.15 -23.46 14.48
CA LEU A 61 9.55 -24.66 15.07
C LEU A 61 8.78 -25.50 14.03
N GLU A 62 8.76 -25.08 12.75
CA GLU A 62 8.17 -25.85 11.66
C GLU A 62 9.07 -27.04 11.33
N GLY A 63 8.63 -28.25 11.73
CA GLY A 63 9.39 -29.50 11.58
C GLY A 63 9.84 -30.10 12.91
N GLU A 64 9.81 -29.32 13.99
CA GLU A 64 10.01 -29.84 15.34
C GLU A 64 8.71 -30.43 15.87
N THR A 65 8.77 -31.69 16.30
CA THR A 65 7.65 -32.43 16.87
C THR A 65 8.02 -32.92 18.27
N GLY A 66 7.16 -32.63 19.24
CA GLY A 66 7.35 -33.09 20.62
C GLY A 66 6.19 -32.66 21.51
N MET A 67 5.98 -33.40 22.61
CA MET A 67 4.90 -33.14 23.57
C MET A 67 4.89 -31.70 24.12
N VAL A 68 6.08 -31.08 24.23
CA VAL A 68 6.24 -29.70 24.71
C VAL A 68 6.21 -28.68 23.57
N VAL A 69 6.69 -29.04 22.38
CA VAL A 69 6.86 -28.12 21.25
C VAL A 69 5.53 -27.76 20.59
N GLU A 70 4.61 -28.72 20.48
CA GLU A 70 3.28 -28.50 19.89
C GLU A 70 2.46 -27.42 20.61
N PRO A 71 2.28 -27.44 21.94
CA PRO A 71 1.56 -26.37 22.63
C PRO A 71 2.26 -25.01 22.51
N VAL A 72 3.60 -24.97 22.46
CA VAL A 72 4.36 -23.73 22.23
C VAL A 72 4.10 -23.16 20.83
N LYS A 73 4.06 -24.01 19.80
CA LYS A 73 3.71 -23.60 18.42
C LYS A 73 2.31 -23.01 18.35
N GLN A 74 1.34 -23.62 19.03
CA GLN A 74 -0.03 -23.11 19.08
C GLN A 74 -0.09 -21.75 19.77
N LEU A 75 0.63 -21.58 20.89
CA LEU A 75 0.71 -20.30 21.60
C LEU A 75 1.28 -19.20 20.70
N ILE A 76 2.42 -19.45 20.04
CA ILE A 76 3.06 -18.47 19.14
C ILE A 76 2.14 -18.10 17.98
N LYS A 77 1.45 -19.08 17.38
CA LYS A 77 0.47 -18.82 16.31
C LYS A 77 -0.69 -17.98 16.83
N PHE A 78 -1.19 -18.27 18.03
CA PHE A 78 -2.27 -17.50 18.64
C PHE A 78 -1.85 -16.07 18.94
N GLU A 79 -0.68 -15.85 19.53
CA GLU A 79 -0.12 -14.52 19.79
C GLU A 79 -0.01 -13.70 18.49
N GLN A 80 0.53 -14.29 17.43
CA GLN A 80 0.62 -13.62 16.13
C GLN A 80 -0.77 -13.29 15.58
N LYS A 81 -1.72 -14.24 15.63
CA LYS A 81 -3.11 -13.99 15.19
C LYS A 81 -3.77 -12.87 16.00
N ALA A 82 -3.56 -12.83 17.31
CA ALA A 82 -4.10 -11.80 18.18
C ALA A 82 -3.57 -10.41 17.80
N VAL A 83 -2.28 -10.28 17.49
CA VAL A 83 -1.70 -9.01 17.02
C VAL A 83 -2.35 -8.57 15.71
N PHE A 84 -2.45 -9.45 14.71
CA PHE A 84 -3.02 -9.09 13.40
C PHE A 84 -4.53 -8.81 13.47
N ASP A 85 -5.32 -9.71 14.05
CA ASP A 85 -6.78 -9.65 13.99
C ASP A 85 -7.40 -8.80 15.11
N LEU A 86 -6.82 -8.82 16.31
CA LEU A 86 -7.40 -8.15 17.49
C LEU A 86 -6.75 -6.81 17.78
N THR A 87 -5.58 -6.52 17.23
CA THR A 87 -4.90 -5.22 17.43
C THR A 87 -4.89 -4.42 16.14
N ILE A 88 -4.22 -4.92 15.09
CA ILE A 88 -4.01 -4.14 13.85
C ILE A 88 -5.34 -3.82 13.15
N LYS A 89 -6.20 -4.82 12.93
CA LYS A 89 -7.50 -4.62 12.26
C LYS A 89 -8.38 -3.57 12.96
N PRO A 90 -8.70 -3.66 14.26
CA PRO A 90 -9.52 -2.64 14.91
C PRO A 90 -8.83 -1.26 14.97
N THR A 91 -7.50 -1.21 15.10
CA THR A 91 -6.77 0.06 15.04
C THR A 91 -6.87 0.72 13.66
N LEU A 92 -6.81 -0.06 12.58
CA LEU A 92 -7.03 0.45 11.22
C LEU A 92 -8.45 0.95 11.01
N GLU A 93 -9.45 0.21 11.50
CA GLU A 93 -10.85 0.66 11.45
C GLU A 93 -11.05 1.96 12.25
N ALA A 94 -10.44 2.07 13.43
CA ALA A 94 -10.47 3.29 14.22
C ALA A 94 -9.77 4.45 13.49
N TYR A 95 -8.61 4.20 12.87
CA TYR A 95 -7.89 5.20 12.08
C TYR A 95 -8.74 5.71 10.91
N LYS A 96 -9.39 4.79 10.18
CA LYS A 96 -10.31 5.12 9.09
C LYS A 96 -11.51 5.91 9.59
N ALA A 97 -12.07 5.57 10.76
CA ALA A 97 -13.18 6.30 11.35
C ALA A 97 -12.79 7.74 11.74
N LEU A 98 -11.54 7.95 12.18
CA LEU A 98 -11.05 9.26 12.60
C LEU A 98 -10.56 10.14 11.43
N ASN A 99 -9.90 9.54 10.43
CA ASN A 99 -9.27 10.27 9.32
C ASN A 99 -10.03 10.15 7.99
N GLY A 100 -11.10 9.36 7.95
CA GLY A 100 -11.90 9.08 6.76
C GLY A 100 -11.26 8.13 5.74
N SER A 101 -10.02 7.67 5.96
CA SER A 101 -9.28 6.79 5.06
C SER A 101 -8.30 5.90 5.82
N TYR A 102 -7.90 4.77 5.22
CA TYR A 102 -6.76 3.98 5.69
C TYR A 102 -5.45 4.76 5.49
N PRO A 103 -4.34 4.38 6.17
CA PRO A 103 -3.02 4.95 5.92
C PRO A 103 -2.69 4.90 4.42
N LYS A 104 -2.06 5.96 3.89
CA LYS A 104 -1.78 6.06 2.45
C LYS A 104 -0.48 5.39 2.05
N SER A 105 0.41 5.15 3.01
CA SER A 105 1.72 4.55 2.78
C SER A 105 2.10 3.59 3.90
N HIS A 106 3.10 2.76 3.63
CA HIS A 106 3.71 1.90 4.63
C HIS A 106 4.33 2.69 5.79
N GLU A 107 4.97 3.82 5.52
CA GLU A 107 5.56 4.68 6.55
C GLU A 107 4.49 5.22 7.51
N GLU A 108 3.37 5.71 6.96
CA GLU A 108 2.25 6.20 7.75
C GLU A 108 1.62 5.08 8.59
N PHE A 109 1.50 3.87 8.03
CA PHE A 109 1.06 2.69 8.77
C PHE A 109 2.01 2.39 9.94
N MET A 110 3.32 2.37 9.71
CA MET A 110 4.30 2.09 10.75
C MET A 110 4.27 3.15 11.85
N GLU A 111 4.18 4.43 11.51
CA GLU A 111 4.15 5.51 12.50
C GLU A 111 2.80 5.57 13.26
N LYS A 112 1.68 5.62 12.55
CA LYS A 112 0.35 5.91 13.11
C LYS A 112 -0.38 4.68 13.64
N ILE A 113 -0.08 3.49 13.13
CA ILE A 113 -0.70 2.24 13.57
C ILE A 113 0.24 1.51 14.51
N ILE A 114 1.47 1.21 14.08
CA ILE A 114 2.40 0.38 14.86
C ILE A 114 2.99 1.16 16.04
N THR A 115 3.70 2.26 15.78
CA THR A 115 4.40 3.03 16.83
C THR A 115 3.42 3.72 17.77
N ALA A 116 2.40 4.41 17.25
CA ALA A 116 1.44 5.14 18.08
C ALA A 116 0.64 4.23 19.03
N ASN A 117 0.41 2.96 18.66
CA ASN A 117 -0.31 2.00 19.49
C ASN A 117 0.63 0.99 20.18
N SER A 118 1.95 1.23 20.11
CA SER A 118 2.99 0.36 20.70
C SER A 118 2.84 -1.13 20.32
N ILE A 119 2.41 -1.40 19.09
CA ILE A 119 2.18 -2.75 18.57
C ILE A 119 3.54 -3.39 18.29
N LYS A 120 3.76 -4.58 18.84
CA LYS A 120 4.98 -5.37 18.56
C LYS A 120 4.71 -6.32 17.40
N LEU A 121 5.24 -5.97 16.23
CA LEU A 121 5.21 -6.88 15.10
C LEU A 121 6.17 -8.06 15.34
N PRO A 122 5.78 -9.29 14.95
CA PRO A 122 6.69 -10.43 14.97
C PRO A 122 7.94 -10.17 14.11
N GLU A 123 9.10 -10.63 14.55
CA GLU A 123 10.30 -10.57 13.72
C GLU A 123 10.15 -11.50 12.52
N LEU A 124 10.41 -11.00 11.31
CA LEU A 124 10.41 -11.81 10.10
C LEU A 124 11.77 -12.51 9.90
N PRO A 125 11.79 -13.67 9.23
CA PRO A 125 13.01 -14.32 8.76
C PRO A 125 13.84 -13.42 7.82
N ALA A 126 15.12 -13.75 7.67
CA ALA A 126 16.02 -12.98 6.81
C ALA A 126 15.53 -12.93 5.35
N GLY A 127 15.60 -11.76 4.73
CA GLY A 127 15.14 -11.52 3.36
C GLY A 127 13.63 -11.30 3.22
N GLN A 128 12.86 -11.32 4.31
CA GLN A 128 11.43 -11.00 4.31
C GLN A 128 11.18 -9.60 4.88
N GLN A 129 10.17 -8.92 4.36
CA GLN A 129 9.82 -7.56 4.81
C GLN A 129 8.31 -7.35 4.91
N TYR A 130 7.90 -6.52 5.87
CA TYR A 130 6.52 -6.09 5.98
C TYR A 130 6.24 -4.98 4.98
N VAL A 131 5.12 -5.11 4.26
CA VAL A 131 4.64 -4.10 3.31
C VAL A 131 3.16 -3.88 3.58
N PHE A 132 2.77 -2.64 3.78
CA PHE A 132 1.36 -2.29 3.94
C PHE A 132 0.76 -2.02 2.56
N ASP A 133 -0.42 -2.57 2.30
CA ASP A 133 -1.19 -2.32 1.09
C ASP A 133 -2.37 -1.39 1.40
N PRO A 134 -2.35 -0.11 0.96
CA PRO A 134 -3.42 0.86 1.18
C PRO A 134 -4.74 0.51 0.51
N GLU A 135 -4.71 -0.25 -0.59
CA GLU A 135 -5.93 -0.60 -1.34
C GLU A 135 -6.74 -1.65 -0.59
N THR A 136 -6.05 -2.67 -0.08
CA THR A 136 -6.68 -3.75 0.68
C THR A 136 -6.79 -3.45 2.17
N GLY A 137 -6.02 -2.48 2.68
CA GLY A 137 -5.93 -2.16 4.10
C GLY A 137 -5.28 -3.29 4.92
N LEU A 138 -4.49 -4.15 4.27
CA LEU A 138 -3.86 -5.31 4.90
C LEU A 138 -2.36 -5.15 4.99
N LEU A 139 -1.80 -5.73 6.06
CA LEU A 139 -0.36 -5.91 6.18
C LEU A 139 0.04 -7.17 5.40
N MET A 140 1.02 -7.02 4.54
CA MET A 140 1.57 -8.06 3.69
C MET A 140 3.02 -8.34 4.07
N VAL A 141 3.51 -9.51 3.69
CA VAL A 141 4.91 -9.93 3.80
C VAL A 141 5.41 -10.22 2.41
N GLU A 142 6.47 -9.53 2.00
CA GLU A 142 7.21 -9.87 0.81
C GLU A 142 8.31 -10.87 1.16
N ARG A 143 8.34 -11.99 0.43
CA ARG A 143 9.34 -13.04 0.57
C ARG A 143 9.96 -13.37 -0.78
N PRO A 144 11.26 -13.73 -0.82
CA PRO A 144 11.87 -14.22 -2.05
C PRO A 144 11.19 -15.53 -2.46
N GLN A 145 10.75 -15.64 -3.71
CA GLN A 145 10.31 -16.92 -4.26
C GLN A 145 11.49 -17.90 -4.26
N LYS A 146 11.20 -19.12 -3.80
CA LYS A 146 12.17 -20.21 -3.64
C LYS A 146 12.20 -21.08 -4.88
#